data_AF-A0A257JB87-F1
#
_entry.id   AF-A0A257JB87-F1
#
_cell.length_a   1.000
_cell.length_b   1.000
_cell.length_c   1.000
_cell.angle_alpha   90.00
_cell.angle_beta   90.00
_cell.angle_gamma   90.00
#
_symmetry.space_group_name_H-M   'P 1'
#
loop_
_entity.id
_entity.type
_entity.pdbx_description
1 polymer ?
#
loop_
_entity_poly.entity_id
_entity_poly.type
_entity_poly.pdbx_seq_one_letter_code
_entity_poly.pdbx_strand_id
1 'polypeptide(L)'
;AGLLKRAEVPVSPELAAFYARAGHAYASGNISPFDGRVAMNFPLDRTAENWAKVRAELKAKSGTCVISAPITATGAMSGTFKWTCDKGEVQGQVLLAPTHPITLQSLRFSFVAKP
;
A
#
# COMPACT_ATOMS: atom_id res chain seq x y z
N ALA A 1 13.75 -27.32 11.65
CA ALA A 1 13.69 -25.85 11.75
C ALA A 1 12.23 -25.44 11.73
N GLY A 2 11.76 -24.72 12.75
CA GLY A 2 10.34 -24.44 12.93
C GLY A 2 9.93 -24.74 14.36
N LEU A 3 9.58 -23.69 15.10
CA LEU A 3 8.90 -23.74 16.40
C LEU A 3 8.53 -22.34 16.94
N LEU A 4 9.03 -21.25 16.32
CA LEU A 4 8.55 -19.91 16.67
C LEU A 4 7.33 -19.56 15.82
N LYS A 5 6.13 -19.74 16.40
CA LYS A 5 4.96 -18.97 15.94
C LYS A 5 5.29 -17.50 16.19
N ARG A 6 5.54 -16.75 15.12
CA ARG A 6 5.79 -15.31 15.22
C ARG A 6 4.53 -14.69 15.84
N ALA A 7 4.69 -13.98 16.96
CA ALA A 7 3.58 -13.28 17.58
C ALA A 7 2.96 -12.33 16.54
N GLU A 8 1.64 -12.25 16.52
CA GLU A 8 0.93 -11.28 15.69
C GLU A 8 1.41 -9.88 16.09
N VAL A 9 1.87 -9.12 15.10
CA VAL A 9 2.28 -7.74 15.31
C VAL A 9 1.03 -6.88 15.21
N PRO A 10 0.69 -6.05 16.23
CA PRO A 10 -0.43 -5.14 16.10
C PRO A 10 -0.14 -4.08 15.03
N VAL A 11 -1.18 -3.65 14.33
CA VAL A 11 -1.07 -2.51 13.40
C VAL A 11 -0.82 -1.24 14.19
N SER A 12 0.31 -0.58 13.95
CA SER A 12 0.62 0.71 14.58
C SER A 12 -0.29 1.82 14.07
N PRO A 13 -0.54 2.88 14.87
CA PRO A 13 -1.33 4.03 14.42
C PRO A 13 -0.82 4.65 13.13
N GLU A 14 0.50 4.75 12.96
CA GLU A 14 1.12 5.29 11.76
C GLU A 14 0.91 4.38 10.56
N LEU A 15 1.06 3.07 10.73
CA LEU A 15 0.79 2.11 9.65
C LEU A 15 -0.68 2.18 9.20
N ALA A 16 -1.61 2.26 10.14
CA ALA A 16 -3.03 2.45 9.84
C ALA A 16 -3.29 3.75 9.06
N ALA A 17 -2.69 4.86 9.49
CA ALA A 17 -2.86 6.16 8.84
C ALA A 17 -2.28 6.18 7.42
N PHE A 18 -1.09 5.62 7.21
CA PHE A 18 -0.48 5.53 5.87
C PHE A 18 -1.22 4.53 4.96
N TYR A 19 -1.78 3.45 5.53
CA TYR A 19 -2.63 2.54 4.79
C TYR A 19 -3.93 3.21 4.31
N ALA A 20 -4.59 4.00 5.17
CA ALA A 20 -5.76 4.77 4.76
C ALA A 20 -5.43 5.73 3.58
N ARG A 21 -4.28 6.42 3.65
CA ARG A 21 -3.78 7.24 2.52
C ARG A 21 -3.53 6.42 1.26
N ALA A 22 -3.07 5.16 1.38
CA ALA A 22 -2.90 4.28 0.22
C ALA A 22 -4.24 3.95 -0.45
N GLY A 23 -5.30 3.76 0.33
CA GLY A 23 -6.68 3.63 -0.16
C GLY A 23 -7.15 4.88 -0.89
N HIS A 24 -6.95 6.07 -0.30
CA HIS A 24 -7.29 7.34 -0.96
C HIS A 24 -6.50 7.55 -2.25
N ALA A 25 -5.20 7.23 -2.27
CA ALA A 25 -4.35 7.33 -3.45
C ALA A 25 -4.77 6.36 -4.56
N TYR A 26 -5.23 5.16 -4.18
CA TYR A 26 -5.84 4.24 -5.13
C TYR A 26 -7.14 4.83 -5.69
N ALA A 27 -8.04 5.33 -4.84
CA ALA A 27 -9.32 5.91 -5.24
C ALA A 27 -9.15 7.13 -6.17
N SER A 28 -8.26 8.07 -5.83
CA SER A 28 -7.97 9.27 -6.63
C SER A 28 -7.14 8.98 -7.89
N GLY A 29 -6.45 7.84 -7.95
CA GLY A 29 -5.58 7.49 -9.08
C GLY A 29 -4.26 8.27 -9.11
N ASN A 30 -3.88 8.96 -8.02
CA ASN A 30 -2.64 9.72 -7.93
C ASN A 30 -1.97 9.51 -6.56
N ILE A 31 -0.86 10.22 -6.29
CA ILE A 31 -0.09 10.06 -5.05
C ILE A 31 -0.19 11.25 -4.10
N SER A 32 -1.00 12.27 -4.41
CA SER A 32 -1.13 13.49 -3.59
C SER A 32 -1.56 13.25 -2.13
N PRO A 33 -2.26 12.16 -1.76
CA PRO A 33 -2.49 11.85 -0.34
C PRO A 33 -1.21 11.67 0.50
N PHE A 34 -0.03 11.56 -0.13
CA PHE A 34 1.27 11.46 0.52
C PHE A 34 2.14 12.71 0.37
N ASP A 35 1.62 13.83 -0.11
CA ASP A 35 2.41 15.07 -0.28
C ASP A 35 3.08 15.49 1.05
N GLY A 36 4.39 15.75 0.99
CA GLY A 36 5.21 16.06 2.17
C GLY A 36 5.36 14.93 3.18
N ARG A 37 4.91 13.71 2.86
CA ARG A 37 4.91 12.52 3.74
C ARG A 37 5.59 11.31 3.11
N VAL A 38 6.43 11.51 2.09
CA VAL A 38 7.23 10.46 1.47
C VAL A 38 8.70 10.60 1.85
N ALA A 39 9.40 9.48 1.97
CA ALA A 39 10.84 9.45 2.19
C ALA A 39 11.58 9.86 0.90
N MET A 40 12.83 10.30 1.04
CA MET A 40 13.63 10.79 -0.10
C MET A 40 13.79 9.77 -1.24
N ASN A 41 13.72 8.47 -0.94
CA ASN A 41 13.84 7.40 -1.95
C ASN A 41 12.56 7.22 -2.77
N PHE A 42 11.39 7.53 -2.22
CA PHE A 42 10.12 7.23 -2.85
C PHE A 42 9.93 7.89 -4.23
N PRO A 43 10.22 9.20 -4.43
CA PRO A 43 10.12 9.80 -5.75
C PRO A 43 11.18 9.29 -6.74
N LEU A 44 12.30 8.73 -6.24
CA LEU A 44 13.32 8.11 -7.06
C LEU A 44 12.87 6.75 -7.61
N ASP A 45 12.05 6.01 -6.85
CA ASP A 45 11.47 4.73 -7.30
C ASP A 45 10.45 4.94 -8.43
N ARG A 46 9.65 6.02 -8.37
CA ARG A 46 8.62 6.34 -9.37
C ARG A 46 8.16 7.78 -9.30
N THR A 47 8.17 8.48 -10.43
CA THR A 47 7.64 9.86 -10.55
C THR A 47 6.11 9.92 -10.36
N ALA A 48 5.57 11.11 -10.10
CA ALA A 48 4.12 11.31 -9.91
C ALA A 48 3.31 10.92 -11.17
N GLU A 49 3.83 11.24 -12.36
CA GLU A 49 3.21 10.91 -13.65
C GLU A 49 3.18 9.39 -13.86
N ASN A 50 4.28 8.71 -13.56
CA ASN A 50 4.35 7.26 -13.63
C ASN A 50 3.42 6.59 -12.61
N TRP A 51 3.23 7.18 -11.44
CA TRP A 51 2.23 6.72 -10.46
C TRP A 51 0.81 6.77 -11.01
N ALA A 52 0.43 7.86 -11.67
CA ALA A 52 -0.89 7.99 -12.28
C ALA A 52 -1.12 6.93 -13.36
N LYS A 53 -0.13 6.73 -14.26
CA LYS A 53 -0.19 5.71 -15.32
C LYS A 53 -0.37 4.29 -14.75
N VAL A 54 0.49 3.88 -13.82
CA VAL A 54 0.44 2.52 -13.23
C VAL A 54 -0.88 2.27 -12.50
N ARG A 55 -1.43 3.29 -11.83
CA ARG A 55 -2.74 3.16 -11.15
C ARG A 55 -3.90 3.07 -12.14
N ALA A 56 -3.88 3.83 -13.22
CA ALA A 56 -4.88 3.72 -14.28
C ALA A 56 -4.87 2.32 -14.90
N GLU A 57 -3.68 1.79 -15.22
CA GLU A 57 -3.52 0.42 -15.72
C GLU A 57 -4.01 -0.64 -14.72
N LEU A 58 -3.68 -0.47 -13.44
CA LEU A 58 -4.12 -1.37 -12.38
C LEU A 58 -5.65 -1.40 -12.28
N LYS A 59 -6.30 -0.23 -12.23
CA LYS A 59 -7.77 -0.11 -12.18
C LYS A 59 -8.44 -0.73 -13.41
N ALA A 60 -7.89 -0.53 -14.59
CA ALA A 60 -8.41 -1.13 -15.82
C ALA A 60 -8.37 -2.67 -15.76
N LYS A 61 -7.28 -3.23 -15.20
CA LYS A 61 -7.11 -4.67 -14.99
C LYS A 61 -8.01 -5.23 -13.90
N SER A 62 -8.17 -4.53 -12.78
CA SER A 62 -8.88 -5.06 -11.60
C SER A 62 -10.39 -4.86 -11.61
N GLY A 63 -10.88 -3.81 -12.28
CA GLY A 63 -12.24 -3.32 -12.07
C GLY A 63 -12.38 -2.62 -10.71
N THR A 64 -13.61 -2.54 -10.22
CA THR A 64 -13.94 -1.98 -8.91
C THR A 64 -13.37 -2.88 -7.82
N CYS A 65 -12.84 -2.28 -6.75
CA CYS A 65 -12.27 -3.00 -5.62
C CYS A 65 -12.90 -2.56 -4.30
N VAL A 66 -13.09 -3.50 -3.38
CA VAL A 66 -13.45 -3.23 -1.98
C VAL A 66 -12.18 -2.86 -1.21
N ILE A 67 -11.97 -1.56 -1.01
CA ILE A 67 -10.75 -1.01 -0.39
C ILE A 67 -10.81 -0.93 1.14
N SER A 68 -11.90 -1.39 1.77
CA SER A 68 -12.11 -1.33 3.22
C SER A 68 -11.49 -2.51 3.98
N ALA A 69 -10.88 -3.48 3.28
CA ALA A 69 -10.20 -4.59 3.94
C ALA A 69 -9.09 -4.07 4.87
N PRO A 70 -8.86 -4.70 6.04
CA PRO A 70 -7.81 -4.27 6.94
C PRO A 70 -6.42 -4.60 6.37
N ILE A 71 -5.40 -3.83 6.80
CA ILE A 71 -4.00 -4.18 6.59
C ILE A 71 -3.55 -5.19 7.65
N THR A 72 -2.77 -6.18 7.24
CA THR A 72 -2.08 -7.10 8.14
C THR A 72 -0.66 -6.59 8.38
N ALA A 73 -0.32 -6.28 9.63
CA ALA A 73 1.04 -5.84 9.96
C ALA A 73 2.04 -7.01 9.81
N THR A 74 3.12 -6.75 9.10
CA THR A 74 4.28 -7.65 8.98
C THR A 74 5.44 -7.21 9.89
N GLY A 75 5.31 -6.03 10.50
CA GLY A 75 6.24 -5.42 11.44
C GLY A 75 5.67 -4.08 11.95
N ALA A 76 6.38 -3.41 12.85
CA ALA A 76 5.91 -2.14 13.44
C ALA A 76 5.68 -1.01 12.41
N MET A 77 6.39 -1.09 11.28
CA MET A 77 6.40 -0.07 10.22
C MET A 77 6.08 -0.65 8.83
N SER A 78 5.53 -1.86 8.76
CA SER A 78 5.22 -2.52 7.50
C SER A 78 3.99 -3.40 7.58
N GLY A 79 3.28 -3.50 6.47
CA GLY A 79 2.14 -4.40 6.36
C GLY A 79 1.75 -4.69 4.93
N THR A 80 0.94 -5.73 4.77
CA THR A 80 0.39 -6.14 3.48
C THR A 80 -1.14 -6.11 3.54
N PHE A 81 -1.76 -5.87 2.39
CA PHE A 81 -3.21 -5.82 2.27
C PHE A 81 -3.65 -6.48 0.97
N LYS A 82 -4.93 -6.85 0.95
CA LYS A 82 -5.59 -7.48 -0.19
C LYS A 82 -6.96 -6.87 -0.37
N TRP A 83 -7.25 -6.40 -1.58
CA TRP A 83 -8.55 -5.88 -1.96
C TRP A 83 -9.19 -6.81 -2.98
N THR A 84 -10.36 -7.32 -2.64
CA THR A 84 -11.18 -8.05 -3.59
C THR A 84 -11.70 -7.09 -4.65
N CYS A 85 -11.58 -7.49 -5.91
CA CYS A 85 -12.02 -6.71 -7.06
C CYS A 85 -12.90 -7.52 -8.01
N ASP A 86 -13.55 -6.84 -8.95
CA ASP A 86 -14.44 -7.46 -9.94
C ASP A 86 -13.72 -8.57 -10.73
N LYS A 87 -12.47 -8.32 -11.15
CA LYS A 87 -11.71 -9.19 -12.06
C LYS A 87 -10.61 -9.99 -11.37
N GLY A 88 -10.44 -9.86 -10.06
CA GLY A 88 -9.28 -10.42 -9.35
C GLY A 88 -9.12 -9.89 -7.94
N GLU A 89 -7.87 -9.85 -7.51
CA GLU A 89 -7.43 -9.27 -6.25
C GLU A 89 -6.30 -8.27 -6.53
N VAL A 90 -6.38 -7.11 -5.90
CA VAL A 90 -5.23 -6.20 -5.80
C VAL A 90 -4.54 -6.49 -4.48
N GLN A 91 -3.28 -6.90 -4.55
CA GLN A 91 -2.43 -7.08 -3.37
C GLN A 91 -1.50 -5.89 -3.24
N GLY A 92 -1.17 -5.51 -2.02
CA GLY A 92 -0.24 -4.41 -1.81
C GLY A 92 0.55 -4.50 -0.52
N GLN A 93 1.54 -3.61 -0.45
CA GLN A 93 2.45 -3.51 0.68
C GLN A 93 2.69 -2.03 1.00
N VAL A 94 2.68 -1.71 2.28
CA VAL A 94 3.13 -0.44 2.84
C VAL A 94 4.41 -0.67 3.64
N LEU A 95 5.42 0.17 3.40
CA LEU A 95 6.63 0.24 4.20
C LEU A 95 6.91 1.69 4.57
N LEU A 96 7.03 1.96 5.87
CA LEU A 96 7.33 3.28 6.41
C LEU A 96 8.83 3.40 6.71
N ALA A 97 9.38 4.60 6.55
CA ALA A 97 10.74 4.93 6.96
C ALA A 97 10.75 5.41 8.41
N PRO A 98 11.76 5.03 9.22
CA PRO A 98 11.93 5.47 10.61
C PRO A 98 12.47 6.91 10.70
N THR A 99 11.84 7.85 9.99
CA THR A 99 12.15 9.29 10.00
C THR A 99 11.33 10.03 11.05
N HIS A 100 11.68 11.28 11.35
CA HIS A 100 10.91 12.16 12.23
C HIS A 100 10.52 13.44 11.45
N PRO A 101 9.24 13.61 11.05
CA PRO A 101 8.13 12.67 11.21
C PRO A 101 8.29 11.40 10.35
N ILE A 102 7.54 10.34 10.68
CA ILE A 102 7.51 9.11 9.89
C ILE A 102 7.01 9.42 8.47
N THR A 103 7.64 8.79 7.48
CA THR A 103 7.34 8.98 6.05
C THR A 103 7.14 7.64 5.35
N LEU A 104 6.52 7.66 4.17
CA LEU A 104 6.35 6.49 3.32
C LEU A 104 7.66 6.16 2.60
N GLN A 105 8.23 4.99 2.85
CA GLN A 105 9.41 4.51 2.14
C GLN A 105 9.04 3.82 0.84
N SER A 106 8.01 2.98 0.86
CA SER A 106 7.57 2.22 -0.31
C SER A 106 6.07 1.92 -0.26
N LEU A 107 5.45 1.97 -1.43
CA LEU A 107 4.09 1.52 -1.67
C LEU A 107 4.09 0.64 -2.91
N ARG A 108 3.52 -0.55 -2.80
CA ARG A 108 3.48 -1.53 -3.90
C ARG A 108 2.06 -2.00 -4.11
N PHE A 109 1.75 -2.26 -5.38
CA PHE A 109 0.52 -2.90 -5.82
C PHE A 109 0.85 -3.97 -6.85
N SER A 110 0.15 -5.09 -6.79
CA SER A 110 0.13 -6.13 -7.80
C SER A 110 -1.32 -6.58 -8.02
N PHE A 111 -1.60 -7.12 -9.20
CA PHE A 111 -2.90 -7.68 -9.55
C PHE A 111 -2.77 -9.18 -9.77
N VAL A 112 -3.69 -9.93 -9.17
CA VAL A 112 -3.87 -11.36 -9.38
C VAL A 112 -5.25 -11.56 -10.00
N ALA A 113 -5.29 -12.03 -11.25
CA ALA A 113 -6.56 -12.31 -11.93
C ALA A 113 -7.33 -13.44 -11.23
N LYS A 114 -8.66 -13.41 -11.31
CA LYS A 114 -9.46 -14.61 -10.98
C LYS A 114 -9.06 -15.76 -11.94
N PRO A 115 -9.08 -17.02 -11.46
CA PRO A 115 -8.90 -18.18 -12.31
C PRO A 115 -9.86 -18.21 -13.50
#